data_AF-A0A5C5V918-F1
#
_entry.id   AF-A0A5C5V918-F1
#
_cell.length_a   1.000
_cell.length_b   1.000
_cell.length_c   1.000
_cell.angle_alpha   90.00
_cell.angle_beta   90.00
_cell.angle_gamma   90.00
#
_symmetry.space_group_name_H-M   'P 1'
#
loop_
_entity.id
_entity.type
_entity.pdbx_description
1 polymer ?
#
loop_
_entity_poly.entity_id
_entity_poly.type
_entity_poly.pdbx_seq_one_letter_code
_entity_poly.pdbx_strand_id
1 'polypeptide(L)'
;MSRTQTQKARRGAVLIVVLVVVMMLSLGAYAFTELMQVESHAVHLTGRQIQARALAESGESFLESFLALGPEGMIEQGGIYDNPALFQGQLVIDDEEDDRQRGRFTVLAPLVDVDGYLNGIRYGLEDESARLNLNALLMLDEQASSAAGVASSAGLSGEDGASAASAALGGSSSGLSGLASDETLTSGSTGRQLLMGLPGMTEEIADAILDYLDEDDEPREYGAEIDYYSGLDPPYAPKNGPLETVEELLLVRGVTPQLLFGRDENRNGVIDPQEQTFSATDDRMEQQMLDEVPERGWSSYLTLYSMEKNYGDDGTEKIFINDEDVEALYGRLQEVLPQEWSDFIVAYRMYGPSSSSANATNQRTVTTAQFDFSQDPQGTFASALDLIDAEVSISQGGNQNGGGNGQTQIMKSPFTAFNAADWMPDFMELLTVNQSPIIPGRININQAPREILVAIPGMTEEAANAIIEARLPNADEDNPLRAYETWIWVEGLVTLDEMKTLFPLINAGGDVHRAQIVGYYEGGLAFSRHEAVIDATQPQPRLLLWRDISHLGRGHPLEVLGIGLGYSGAAN
;
A
#
# COMPACT_ATOMS: atom_id res chain seq x y z
N MET A 1 -3.82 28.33 -113.99
CA MET A 1 -3.21 27.15 -113.35
C MET A 1 -2.53 27.66 -112.08
N SER A 2 -3.03 27.54 -110.83
CA SER A 2 -3.88 26.51 -110.19
C SER A 2 -3.40 25.09 -110.52
N ARG A 3 -3.17 24.14 -109.61
CA ARG A 3 -3.55 23.89 -108.19
C ARG A 3 -2.48 22.93 -107.60
N THR A 4 -2.19 22.72 -106.31
CA THR A 4 -2.77 23.14 -105.00
C THR A 4 -1.65 23.07 -103.93
N GLN A 5 -1.78 23.75 -102.78
CA GLN A 5 -1.00 23.40 -101.56
C GLN A 5 -1.68 22.26 -100.79
N THR A 6 -0.97 21.15 -100.56
CA THR A 6 -1.50 20.01 -99.78
C THR A 6 -1.10 20.11 -98.32
N GLN A 7 -1.86 20.86 -97.50
CA GLN A 7 -1.68 20.81 -96.04
C GLN A 7 -2.07 19.41 -95.51
N LYS A 8 -1.07 18.62 -95.11
CA LYS A 8 -1.26 17.27 -94.56
C LYS A 8 -1.81 17.37 -93.13
N ALA A 9 -3.01 16.85 -92.90
CA ALA A 9 -3.74 17.04 -91.65
C ALA A 9 -3.08 16.34 -90.44
N ARG A 10 -2.32 17.09 -89.63
CA ARG A 10 -1.84 16.68 -88.30
C ARG A 10 -2.81 17.13 -87.18
N ARG A 11 -4.11 16.86 -87.32
CA ARG A 11 -5.15 17.35 -86.37
C ARG A 11 -5.64 16.34 -85.32
N GLY A 12 -5.26 15.07 -85.40
CA GLY A 12 -5.63 14.04 -84.42
C GLY A 12 -4.62 13.80 -83.30
N ALA A 13 -3.32 13.71 -83.63
CA ALA A 13 -2.28 13.32 -82.67
C ALA A 13 -2.10 14.30 -81.49
N VAL A 14 -2.34 15.61 -81.72
CA VAL A 14 -2.26 16.64 -80.66
C VAL A 14 -3.30 16.38 -79.56
N LEU A 15 -4.51 15.93 -79.92
CA LEU A 15 -5.57 15.64 -78.95
C LEU A 15 -5.20 14.46 -78.04
N ILE A 16 -4.51 13.44 -78.56
CA ILE A 16 -4.05 12.29 -77.77
C ILE A 16 -2.97 12.72 -76.78
N VAL A 17 -1.99 13.54 -77.21
CA VAL A 17 -0.95 14.07 -76.33
C VAL A 17 -1.55 14.96 -75.24
N VAL A 18 -2.49 15.84 -75.60
CA VAL A 18 -3.20 16.69 -74.62
C VAL A 18 -4.02 15.84 -73.64
N LEU A 19 -4.70 14.79 -74.10
CA LEU A 19 -5.44 13.87 -73.22
C LEU A 19 -4.52 13.18 -72.21
N VAL A 20 -3.36 12.67 -72.65
CA VAL A 20 -2.38 12.03 -71.76
C VAL A 20 -1.80 13.03 -70.75
N VAL A 21 -1.47 14.25 -71.19
CA VAL A 21 -0.99 15.31 -70.28
C VAL A 21 -2.06 15.71 -69.26
N VAL A 22 -3.32 15.88 -69.68
CA VAL A 22 -4.44 16.16 -68.77
C VAL A 22 -4.65 15.00 -67.80
N MET A 23 -4.64 13.75 -68.26
CA MET A 23 -4.74 12.57 -67.40
C MET A 23 -3.61 12.49 -66.37
N MET A 24 -2.36 12.76 -66.77
CA MET A 24 -1.21 12.79 -65.86
C MET A 24 -1.31 13.94 -64.84
N LEU A 25 -1.76 15.13 -65.26
CA LEU A 25 -2.00 16.26 -64.36
C LEU A 25 -3.15 15.98 -63.38
N SER A 26 -4.25 15.37 -63.84
CA SER A 26 -5.36 14.95 -62.99
C SER A 26 -4.94 13.88 -61.98
N LEU A 27 -4.14 12.90 -62.39
CA LEU A 27 -3.61 11.88 -61.47
C LEU A 27 -2.64 12.49 -60.45
N GLY A 28 -1.79 13.42 -60.87
CA GLY A 28 -0.90 14.16 -59.96
C GLY A 28 -1.66 15.03 -58.97
N ALA A 29 -2.70 15.74 -59.41
CA ALA A 29 -3.57 16.54 -58.55
C ALA A 29 -4.39 15.68 -57.58
N TYR A 30 -4.84 14.50 -58.02
CA TYR A 30 -5.52 13.53 -57.16
C TYR A 30 -4.56 12.98 -56.09
N ALA A 31 -3.38 12.49 -56.47
CA ALA A 31 -2.38 11.99 -55.54
C ALA A 31 -1.90 13.05 -54.53
N PHE A 32 -1.79 14.32 -54.96
CA PHE A 32 -1.49 15.43 -54.06
C PHE A 32 -2.65 15.71 -53.08
N THR A 33 -3.91 15.66 -53.55
CA THR A 33 -5.08 15.85 -52.69
C THR A 33 -5.20 14.75 -51.63
N GLU A 34 -5.01 13.49 -52.01
CA GLU A 34 -4.97 12.35 -51.08
C GLU A 34 -3.87 12.51 -50.03
N LEU A 35 -2.64 12.87 -50.46
CA LEU A 35 -1.54 13.15 -49.53
C LEU A 35 -1.89 14.28 -48.54
N MET A 36 -2.44 15.39 -49.02
CA MET A 36 -2.85 16.51 -48.15
C MET A 36 -3.99 16.15 -47.19
N GLN A 37 -4.90 15.24 -47.57
CA GLN A 37 -5.94 14.74 -46.67
C GLN A 37 -5.35 13.83 -45.58
N VAL A 38 -4.42 12.94 -45.94
CA VAL A 38 -3.72 12.06 -44.99
C VAL A 38 -2.88 12.88 -44.01
N GLU A 39 -2.09 13.85 -44.48
CA GLU A 39 -1.29 14.74 -43.62
C GLU A 39 -2.17 15.60 -42.71
N SER A 40 -3.27 16.16 -43.21
CA SER A 40 -4.24 16.91 -42.40
C SER A 40 -4.85 16.03 -41.30
N HIS A 41 -5.26 14.80 -41.64
CA HIS A 41 -5.82 13.86 -40.68
C HIS A 41 -4.79 13.42 -39.63
N ALA A 42 -3.54 13.17 -40.04
CA ALA A 42 -2.44 12.85 -39.14
C ALA A 42 -2.17 13.99 -38.14
N VAL A 43 -2.09 15.24 -38.61
CA VAL A 43 -1.91 16.42 -37.75
C VAL A 43 -3.07 16.56 -36.74
N HIS A 44 -4.31 16.35 -37.17
CA HIS A 44 -5.47 16.37 -36.25
C HIS A 44 -5.42 15.23 -35.22
N LEU A 45 -5.03 14.02 -35.61
CA LEU A 45 -4.90 12.89 -34.68
C LEU A 45 -3.75 13.10 -33.67
N THR A 46 -2.57 13.54 -34.12
CA THR A 46 -1.44 13.86 -33.22
C THR A 46 -1.80 15.00 -32.27
N GLY A 47 -2.50 16.03 -32.75
CA GLY A 47 -3.00 17.11 -31.90
C GLY A 47 -3.95 16.60 -30.82
N ARG A 48 -4.94 15.78 -31.19
CA ARG A 48 -5.87 15.15 -30.23
C ARG A 48 -5.17 14.18 -29.27
N GLN A 49 -4.13 13.46 -29.69
CA GLN A 49 -3.38 12.56 -28.82
C GLN A 49 -2.59 13.35 -27.75
N ILE A 50 -1.97 14.46 -28.12
CA ILE A 50 -1.33 15.38 -27.17
C ILE A 50 -2.37 15.98 -26.21
N GLN A 51 -3.55 16.35 -26.71
CA GLN A 51 -4.63 16.83 -25.84
C GLN A 51 -5.16 15.73 -24.92
N ALA A 52 -5.30 14.49 -25.38
CA ALA A 52 -5.74 13.36 -24.56
C ALA A 52 -4.75 13.02 -23.43
N ARG A 53 -3.46 13.23 -23.67
CA ARG A 53 -2.44 13.20 -22.62
C ARG A 53 -2.65 14.30 -21.59
N ALA A 54 -2.88 15.55 -22.02
CA ALA A 54 -3.19 16.66 -21.12
C ALA A 54 -4.52 16.47 -20.35
N LEU A 55 -5.49 15.74 -20.90
CA LEU A 55 -6.70 15.33 -20.17
C LEU A 55 -6.37 14.37 -19.01
N ALA A 56 -5.46 13.41 -19.23
CA ALA A 56 -5.01 12.51 -18.16
C ALA A 56 -4.17 13.27 -17.10
N GLU A 57 -3.25 14.15 -17.52
CA GLU A 57 -2.49 15.04 -16.62
C GLU A 57 -3.40 15.99 -15.81
N SER A 58 -4.58 16.34 -16.34
CA SER A 58 -5.62 17.08 -15.59
C SER A 58 -6.24 16.23 -14.48
N GLY A 59 -6.39 14.92 -14.69
CA GLY A 59 -6.83 13.97 -13.67
C GLY A 59 -5.78 13.78 -12.56
N GLU A 60 -4.49 13.75 -12.90
CA GLU A 60 -3.38 13.73 -11.93
C GLU A 60 -3.43 14.97 -11.03
N SER A 61 -3.54 16.16 -11.63
CA SER A 61 -3.65 17.44 -10.91
C SER A 61 -4.92 17.51 -10.04
N PHE A 62 -6.02 16.89 -10.48
CA PHE A 62 -7.24 16.76 -9.68
C PHE A 62 -7.00 15.89 -8.44
N LEU A 63 -6.35 14.74 -8.58
CA LEU A 63 -6.03 13.87 -7.44
C LEU A 63 -5.10 14.55 -6.42
N GLU A 64 -4.05 15.24 -6.86
CA GLU A 64 -3.20 16.04 -5.96
C GLU A 64 -4.02 17.09 -5.18
N SER A 65 -5.02 17.72 -5.83
CA SER A 65 -5.89 18.69 -5.16
C SER A 65 -6.93 18.07 -4.22
N PHE A 66 -7.38 16.83 -4.50
CA PHE A 66 -8.35 16.11 -3.69
C PHE A 66 -7.70 15.50 -2.45
N LEU A 67 -6.50 14.93 -2.60
CA LEU A 67 -5.70 14.37 -1.50
C LEU A 67 -5.08 15.44 -0.59
N ALA A 68 -5.08 16.71 -1.01
CA ALA A 68 -4.69 17.85 -0.17
C ALA A 68 -5.81 18.29 0.80
N LEU A 69 -7.00 17.68 0.74
CA LEU A 69 -8.09 17.89 1.68
C LEU A 69 -7.85 17.07 2.94
N GLY A 70 -8.29 17.57 4.10
CA GLY A 70 -8.31 16.77 5.33
C GLY A 70 -9.29 15.60 5.24
N PRO A 71 -9.17 14.57 6.12
CA PRO A 71 -10.00 13.37 6.09
C PRO A 71 -11.51 13.66 6.00
N GLU A 72 -12.02 14.53 6.87
CA GLU A 72 -13.42 14.99 6.87
C GLU A 72 -13.85 15.52 5.49
N GLY A 73 -13.04 16.39 4.87
CA GLY A 73 -13.34 17.02 3.59
C GLY A 73 -13.30 16.07 2.39
N MET A 74 -12.59 14.94 2.51
CA MET A 74 -12.65 13.85 1.54
C MET A 74 -13.91 12.98 1.75
N ILE A 75 -14.28 12.70 3.00
CA ILE A 75 -15.48 11.93 3.36
C ILE A 75 -16.76 12.66 2.94
N GLU A 76 -16.88 13.97 3.24
CA GLU A 76 -18.01 14.81 2.80
C GLU A 76 -18.22 14.78 1.27
N GLN A 77 -17.16 14.55 0.51
CA GLN A 77 -17.16 14.50 -0.95
C GLN A 77 -17.37 13.08 -1.53
N GLY A 78 -17.57 12.07 -0.68
CA GLY A 78 -17.83 10.68 -1.07
C GLY A 78 -16.62 9.74 -0.99
N GLY A 79 -15.49 10.19 -0.45
CA GLY A 79 -14.31 9.38 -0.17
C GLY A 79 -13.46 8.98 -1.39
N ILE A 80 -12.36 8.28 -1.11
CA ILE A 80 -11.33 7.86 -2.07
C ILE A 80 -11.52 6.46 -2.69
N TYR A 81 -12.36 5.59 -2.10
CA TYR A 81 -12.37 4.16 -2.46
C TYR A 81 -13.25 3.84 -3.67
N ASP A 82 -14.53 4.18 -3.66
CA ASP A 82 -15.39 4.08 -4.85
C ASP A 82 -16.37 5.25 -4.89
N ASN A 83 -16.03 6.24 -5.71
CA ASN A 83 -16.77 7.49 -5.87
C ASN A 83 -16.91 7.84 -7.37
N PRO A 84 -17.84 7.18 -8.09
CA PRO A 84 -18.09 7.45 -9.51
C PRO A 84 -18.43 8.92 -9.78
N ALA A 85 -19.04 9.64 -8.84
CA ALA A 85 -19.46 11.02 -9.03
C ALA A 85 -18.28 11.99 -9.23
N LEU A 86 -17.13 11.73 -8.60
CA LEU A 86 -15.91 12.52 -8.76
C LEU A 86 -14.87 11.88 -9.69
N PHE A 87 -14.86 10.55 -9.81
CA PHE A 87 -13.81 9.85 -10.55
C PHE A 87 -14.24 9.35 -11.93
N GLN A 88 -15.53 9.28 -12.25
CA GLN A 88 -16.01 8.83 -13.57
C GLN A 88 -16.30 9.99 -14.53
N GLY A 89 -15.74 9.95 -15.74
CA GLY A 89 -16.14 10.78 -16.88
C GLY A 89 -16.09 12.30 -16.67
N GLN A 90 -15.14 12.82 -15.88
CA GLN A 90 -15.04 14.25 -15.55
C GLN A 90 -14.73 15.09 -16.79
N LEU A 91 -15.53 16.13 -17.02
CA LEU A 91 -15.46 16.98 -18.21
C LEU A 91 -14.41 18.10 -18.04
N VAL A 92 -13.44 18.16 -18.95
CA VAL A 92 -12.38 19.19 -18.95
C VAL A 92 -12.51 20.11 -20.16
N ILE A 93 -12.76 19.54 -21.35
CA ILE A 93 -13.00 20.28 -22.58
C ILE A 93 -14.46 20.07 -22.94
N ASP A 94 -15.27 21.11 -22.81
CA ASP A 94 -16.63 21.13 -23.33
C ASP A 94 -16.66 21.69 -24.76
N ASP A 95 -17.41 21.01 -25.63
CA ASP A 95 -17.74 21.44 -26.98
C ASP A 95 -19.26 21.38 -27.10
N GLU A 96 -19.88 22.54 -27.31
CA GLU A 96 -21.34 22.68 -27.41
C GLU A 96 -21.88 22.26 -28.80
N GLU A 97 -21.02 22.11 -29.82
CA GLU A 97 -21.42 21.83 -31.20
C GLU A 97 -21.28 20.35 -31.60
N ASP A 98 -20.23 19.65 -31.14
CA ASP A 98 -20.03 18.21 -31.37
C ASP A 98 -19.59 17.51 -30.07
N ASP A 99 -20.52 16.75 -29.47
CA ASP A 99 -20.29 15.93 -28.28
C ASP A 99 -18.99 15.09 -28.39
N ARG A 100 -18.64 14.61 -29.60
CA ARG A 100 -17.43 13.81 -29.84
C ARG A 100 -16.12 14.55 -29.63
N GLN A 101 -16.13 15.89 -29.61
CA GLN A 101 -14.99 16.74 -29.27
C GLN A 101 -14.88 17.01 -27.76
N ARG A 102 -15.84 16.59 -26.94
CA ARG A 102 -15.68 16.68 -25.49
C ARG A 102 -14.52 15.81 -25.02
N GLY A 103 -13.68 16.42 -24.20
CA GLY A 103 -12.52 15.79 -23.57
C GLY A 103 -12.80 15.53 -22.10
N ARG A 104 -12.66 14.28 -21.67
CA ARG A 104 -12.89 13.83 -20.29
C ARG A 104 -11.67 13.11 -19.72
N PHE A 105 -11.62 12.99 -18.40
CA PHE A 105 -10.78 12.00 -17.73
C PHE A 105 -11.61 11.07 -16.83
N THR A 106 -11.05 9.93 -16.48
CA THR A 106 -11.62 8.96 -15.53
C THR A 106 -10.50 8.36 -14.71
N VAL A 107 -10.70 8.32 -13.39
CA VAL A 107 -9.79 7.68 -12.44
C VAL A 107 -10.36 6.33 -12.06
N LEU A 108 -9.53 5.30 -12.12
CA LEU A 108 -9.90 3.90 -11.98
C LEU A 108 -8.92 3.17 -11.07
N ALA A 109 -9.47 2.25 -10.29
CA ALA A 109 -8.73 1.20 -9.60
C ALA A 109 -9.37 -0.16 -9.94
N PRO A 110 -8.59 -1.25 -10.05
CA PRO A 110 -9.17 -2.58 -10.12
C PRO A 110 -9.93 -2.89 -8.83
N LEU A 111 -11.05 -3.59 -8.97
CA LEU A 111 -11.79 -4.16 -7.85
C LEU A 111 -11.26 -5.58 -7.65
N VAL A 112 -10.71 -5.83 -6.48
CA VAL A 112 -10.11 -7.11 -6.11
C VAL A 112 -11.00 -7.76 -5.04
N ASP A 113 -11.29 -9.05 -5.20
CA ASP A 113 -12.02 -9.82 -4.19
C ASP A 113 -11.11 -10.18 -3.00
N VAL A 114 -11.70 -10.73 -1.95
CA VAL A 114 -11.04 -11.19 -0.72
C VAL A 114 -9.77 -12.01 -0.97
N ASP A 115 -9.84 -12.96 -1.91
CA ASP A 115 -8.78 -13.91 -2.25
C ASP A 115 -7.85 -13.39 -3.37
N GLY A 116 -7.78 -12.06 -3.59
CA GLY A 116 -6.85 -11.45 -4.55
C GLY A 116 -7.26 -11.52 -6.04
N TYR A 117 -8.39 -12.15 -6.36
CA TYR A 117 -8.89 -12.27 -7.75
C TYR A 117 -9.56 -10.99 -8.26
N LEU A 118 -9.56 -10.81 -9.58
CA LEU A 118 -10.19 -9.66 -10.24
C LEU A 118 -11.72 -9.79 -10.25
N ASN A 119 -12.39 -8.77 -9.70
CA ASN A 119 -13.85 -8.65 -9.66
C ASN A 119 -14.33 -7.38 -10.40
N GLY A 120 -13.59 -6.98 -11.45
CA GLY A 120 -13.88 -5.80 -12.28
C GLY A 120 -13.11 -4.56 -11.83
N ILE A 121 -13.75 -3.40 -11.88
CA ILE A 121 -13.13 -2.10 -11.54
C ILE A 121 -14.05 -1.24 -10.68
N ARG A 122 -13.44 -0.31 -9.95
CA ARG A 122 -14.06 0.75 -9.14
C ARG A 122 -13.49 2.12 -9.53
N TYR A 123 -14.18 3.20 -9.17
CA TYR A 123 -13.79 4.56 -9.52
C TYR A 123 -13.18 5.22 -8.28
N GLY A 124 -11.86 5.13 -8.12
CA GLY A 124 -11.17 5.56 -6.92
C GLY A 124 -9.71 5.14 -6.91
N LEU A 125 -9.13 5.05 -5.71
CA LEU A 125 -7.69 4.86 -5.48
C LEU A 125 -7.37 3.54 -4.77
N GLU A 126 -6.28 2.87 -5.14
CA GLU A 126 -5.67 1.80 -4.34
C GLU A 126 -4.76 2.40 -3.27
N ASP A 127 -4.83 1.91 -2.03
CA ASP A 127 -3.84 2.21 -0.98
C ASP A 127 -2.58 1.35 -1.21
N GLU A 128 -1.41 1.97 -1.31
CA GLU A 128 -0.15 1.23 -1.44
C GLU A 128 0.23 0.50 -0.15
N SER A 129 -0.22 0.97 1.02
CA SER A 129 -0.03 0.26 2.29
C SER A 129 -0.85 -1.03 2.39
N ALA A 130 -1.80 -1.28 1.49
CA ALA A 130 -2.41 -2.61 1.35
C ALA A 130 -1.46 -3.67 0.75
N ARG A 131 -0.26 -3.27 0.33
CA ARG A 131 0.77 -4.11 -0.30
C ARG A 131 2.06 -4.18 0.52
N LEU A 132 2.83 -5.23 0.28
CA LEU A 132 4.12 -5.45 0.92
C LEU A 132 5.19 -4.51 0.33
N ASN A 133 5.80 -3.67 1.17
CA ASN A 133 6.84 -2.74 0.74
C ASN A 133 8.22 -3.41 0.70
N LEU A 134 8.72 -3.69 -0.51
CA LEU A 134 10.02 -4.35 -0.72
C LEU A 134 11.17 -3.59 -0.08
N ASN A 135 11.17 -2.26 -0.21
CA ASN A 135 12.22 -1.38 0.32
C ASN A 135 12.17 -1.25 1.86
N ALA A 136 11.09 -1.70 2.52
CA ALA A 136 10.98 -1.70 3.97
C ALA A 136 11.30 -3.07 4.61
N LEU A 137 11.39 -4.17 3.85
CA LEU A 137 11.55 -5.52 4.39
C LEU A 137 12.75 -5.67 5.33
N LEU A 138 13.90 -5.08 4.96
CA LEU A 138 15.12 -5.12 5.77
C LEU A 138 14.96 -4.31 7.07
N MET A 139 14.33 -3.14 7.00
CA MET A 139 14.05 -2.30 8.18
C MET A 139 13.07 -2.99 9.13
N LEU A 140 12.05 -3.67 8.61
CA LEU A 140 11.08 -4.43 9.40
C LEU A 140 11.76 -5.60 10.13
N ASP A 141 12.75 -6.25 9.51
CA ASP A 141 13.50 -7.34 10.14
C ASP A 141 14.44 -6.86 11.27
N GLU A 142 15.11 -5.71 11.08
CA GLU A 142 15.85 -5.05 12.17
C GLU A 142 14.91 -4.67 13.33
N GLN A 143 13.74 -4.11 13.03
CA GLN A 143 12.75 -3.70 14.03
C GLN A 143 12.20 -4.90 14.80
N ALA A 144 11.77 -5.97 14.12
CA ALA A 144 11.28 -7.20 14.76
C ALA A 144 12.36 -7.85 15.65
N SER A 145 13.60 -7.92 15.15
CA SER A 145 14.76 -8.41 15.90
C SER A 145 15.03 -7.58 17.16
N SER A 146 14.92 -6.25 17.06
CA SER A 146 15.10 -5.34 18.19
C SER A 146 14.00 -5.49 19.24
N ALA A 147 12.73 -5.66 18.82
CA ALA A 147 11.59 -5.85 19.73
C ALA A 147 11.70 -7.15 20.54
N ALA A 148 12.13 -8.25 19.91
CA ALA A 148 12.43 -9.51 20.60
C ALA A 148 13.60 -9.38 21.61
N GLY A 149 14.62 -8.59 21.26
CA GLY A 149 15.73 -8.23 22.16
C GLY A 149 15.27 -7.43 23.39
N VAL A 150 14.36 -6.46 23.21
CA VAL A 150 13.80 -5.68 24.31
C VAL A 150 12.91 -6.55 25.21
N ALA A 151 12.00 -7.36 24.64
CA ALA A 151 11.10 -8.23 25.40
C ALA A 151 11.84 -9.26 26.27
N SER A 152 12.94 -9.83 25.76
CA SER A 152 13.80 -10.73 26.53
C SER A 152 14.61 -9.99 27.61
N SER A 153 15.06 -8.75 27.35
CA SER A 153 15.73 -7.91 28.37
C SER A 153 14.79 -7.42 29.49
N ALA A 154 13.50 -7.25 29.19
CA ALA A 154 12.46 -6.84 30.14
C ALA A 154 12.02 -7.97 31.11
N GLY A 155 12.57 -9.18 30.97
CA GLY A 155 12.29 -10.31 31.86
C GLY A 155 10.88 -10.91 31.71
N LEU A 156 10.19 -10.61 30.60
CA LEU A 156 8.84 -11.11 30.32
C LEU A 156 8.83 -12.54 29.77
N SER A 157 9.98 -13.08 29.35
CA SER A 157 10.17 -14.51 29.08
C SER A 157 10.25 -15.33 30.38
N GLY A 158 9.17 -15.33 31.17
CA GLY A 158 9.05 -16.17 32.36
C GLY A 158 8.83 -17.63 31.97
N GLU A 159 9.80 -18.51 32.28
CA GLU A 159 9.74 -19.96 32.02
C GLU A 159 8.55 -20.69 32.70
N ASP A 160 7.84 -20.02 33.61
CA ASP A 160 6.72 -20.59 34.39
C ASP A 160 5.37 -20.64 33.64
N GLY A 161 5.23 -19.97 32.48
CA GLY A 161 3.99 -19.97 31.69
C GLY A 161 3.59 -21.34 31.11
N ALA A 162 4.58 -22.19 30.79
CA ALA A 162 4.37 -23.47 30.11
C ALA A 162 3.77 -24.59 30.99
N SER A 163 3.67 -24.39 32.31
CA SER A 163 3.30 -25.47 33.25
C SER A 163 1.81 -25.54 33.63
N ALA A 164 1.00 -24.53 33.32
CA ALA A 164 -0.39 -24.44 33.77
C ALA A 164 -1.41 -25.19 32.88
N ALA A 165 -1.13 -25.37 31.59
CA ALA A 165 -2.08 -25.96 30.63
C ALA A 165 -2.16 -27.51 30.68
N SER A 166 -1.19 -28.19 31.31
CA SER A 166 -1.06 -29.66 31.28
C SER A 166 -1.83 -30.41 32.36
N ALA A 167 -2.46 -29.72 33.31
CA ALA A 167 -3.09 -30.34 34.50
C ALA A 167 -4.59 -30.70 34.33
N ALA A 168 -5.23 -30.36 33.21
CA ALA A 168 -6.70 -30.36 33.08
C ALA A 168 -7.33 -31.53 32.29
N LEU A 169 -6.55 -32.41 31.67
CA LEU A 169 -7.08 -33.55 30.88
C LEU A 169 -6.39 -34.88 31.22
N GLY A 170 -6.92 -35.57 32.24
CA GLY A 170 -6.55 -36.95 32.54
C GLY A 170 -7.15 -37.94 31.54
N GLY A 171 -6.40 -38.32 30.51
CA GLY A 171 -6.81 -39.30 29.49
C GLY A 171 -5.63 -40.00 28.84
N SER A 172 -5.55 -41.33 29.00
CA SER A 172 -4.41 -42.13 28.56
C SER A 172 -4.45 -42.50 27.07
N SER A 173 -3.46 -42.08 26.29
CA SER A 173 -3.12 -42.65 24.97
C SER A 173 -1.62 -42.70 24.75
N SER A 174 -1.01 -43.83 25.12
CA SER A 174 0.38 -44.12 24.80
C SER A 174 0.54 -44.44 23.30
N GLY A 175 1.21 -43.57 22.53
CA GLY A 175 1.71 -43.92 21.20
C GLY A 175 1.63 -42.85 20.12
N LEU A 176 2.36 -41.73 20.27
CA LEU A 176 2.82 -40.93 19.11
C LEU A 176 4.11 -40.16 19.44
N SER A 177 5.25 -40.86 19.42
CA SER A 177 6.57 -40.23 19.48
C SER A 177 7.02 -39.88 18.05
N GLY A 178 6.73 -38.66 17.60
CA GLY A 178 7.01 -38.24 16.23
C GLY A 178 6.30 -36.97 15.79
N LEU A 179 6.41 -35.90 16.57
CA LEU A 179 6.16 -34.52 16.13
C LEU A 179 7.40 -33.70 16.52
N ALA A 180 7.81 -32.79 15.64
CA ALA A 180 9.12 -32.16 15.70
C ALA A 180 9.26 -31.24 16.93
N SER A 181 10.48 -31.19 17.47
CA SER A 181 10.99 -29.97 18.07
C SER A 181 11.19 -28.97 16.93
N ASP A 182 10.27 -28.05 16.78
CA ASP A 182 10.20 -27.13 15.64
C ASP A 182 11.15 -25.94 15.79
N GLU A 183 12.45 -26.24 15.90
CA GLU A 183 13.53 -25.25 15.76
C GLU A 183 13.86 -24.94 14.28
N THR A 184 13.05 -25.48 13.35
CA THR A 184 13.21 -25.32 11.90
C THR A 184 12.36 -24.20 11.29
N LEU A 185 11.41 -23.65 12.06
CA LEU A 185 10.59 -22.49 11.66
C LEU A 185 11.06 -21.17 12.30
N THR A 186 12.19 -21.17 13.03
CA THR A 186 12.68 -20.02 13.81
C THR A 186 13.98 -19.39 13.28
N SER A 187 14.39 -19.70 12.05
CA SER A 187 15.65 -19.22 11.45
C SER A 187 15.49 -18.48 10.11
N GLY A 188 14.27 -18.11 9.74
CA GLY A 188 14.01 -17.16 8.64
C GLY A 188 13.85 -15.74 9.18
N SER A 189 14.36 -14.76 8.44
CA SER A 189 14.09 -13.34 8.70
C SER A 189 12.60 -13.01 8.51
N THR A 190 12.13 -11.95 9.16
CA THR A 190 10.78 -11.39 9.02
C THR A 190 10.45 -11.10 7.55
N GLY A 191 11.40 -10.54 6.81
CA GLY A 191 11.26 -10.30 5.37
C GLY A 191 11.08 -11.59 4.55
N ARG A 192 11.79 -12.67 4.90
CA ARG A 192 11.65 -13.98 4.26
C ARG A 192 10.25 -14.57 4.50
N GLN A 193 9.75 -14.49 5.73
CA GLN A 193 8.41 -14.97 6.07
C GLN A 193 7.31 -14.20 5.30
N LEU A 194 7.43 -12.87 5.23
CA LEU A 194 6.50 -12.01 4.49
C LEU A 194 6.49 -12.32 2.98
N LEU A 195 7.65 -12.58 2.37
CA LEU A 195 7.75 -12.99 0.97
C LEU A 195 7.17 -14.40 0.74
N MET A 196 7.47 -15.36 1.62
CA MET A 196 6.99 -16.75 1.52
C MET A 196 5.47 -16.91 1.67
N GLY A 197 4.76 -15.90 2.20
CA GLY A 197 3.30 -15.87 2.20
C GLY A 197 2.66 -15.50 0.85
N LEU A 198 3.46 -15.07 -0.14
CA LEU A 198 2.96 -14.77 -1.49
C LEU A 198 2.77 -16.08 -2.30
N PRO A 199 1.66 -16.23 -3.07
CA PRO A 199 1.40 -17.47 -3.81
C PRO A 199 2.50 -17.80 -4.83
N GLY A 200 2.85 -19.07 -4.95
CA GLY A 200 3.92 -19.54 -5.84
C GLY A 200 5.33 -19.04 -5.49
N MET A 201 5.53 -18.31 -4.39
CA MET A 201 6.87 -17.91 -3.94
C MET A 201 7.66 -19.14 -3.47
N THR A 202 8.96 -19.15 -3.75
CA THR A 202 9.88 -20.20 -3.27
C THR A 202 11.00 -19.62 -2.44
N GLU A 203 11.59 -20.44 -1.57
CA GLU A 203 12.75 -20.04 -0.75
C GLU A 203 13.91 -19.51 -1.60
N GLU A 204 14.17 -20.10 -2.77
CA GLU A 204 15.21 -19.61 -3.71
C GLU A 204 14.93 -18.18 -4.20
N ILE A 205 13.67 -17.86 -4.49
CA ILE A 205 13.29 -16.53 -4.99
C ILE A 205 13.20 -15.52 -3.85
N ALA A 206 12.65 -15.91 -2.68
CA ALA A 206 12.58 -15.05 -1.51
C ALA A 206 13.98 -14.66 -1.02
N ASP A 207 14.91 -15.62 -0.91
CA ASP A 207 16.29 -15.35 -0.53
C ASP A 207 17.02 -14.51 -1.59
N ALA A 208 16.84 -14.79 -2.89
CA ALA A 208 17.43 -14.00 -3.97
C ALA A 208 16.87 -12.58 -4.10
N ILE A 209 15.61 -12.33 -3.70
CA ILE A 209 15.05 -10.97 -3.59
C ILE A 209 15.75 -10.21 -2.46
N LEU A 210 15.97 -10.85 -1.30
CA LEU A 210 16.61 -10.22 -0.16
C LEU A 210 18.10 -9.93 -0.42
N ASP A 211 18.86 -10.85 -1.01
CA ASP A 211 20.26 -10.66 -1.45
C ASP A 211 20.39 -9.55 -2.53
N TYR A 212 19.34 -9.32 -3.32
CA TYR A 212 19.37 -8.23 -4.31
C TYR A 212 19.15 -6.84 -3.67
N LEU A 213 18.67 -6.78 -2.42
CA LEU A 213 18.21 -5.58 -1.72
C LEU A 213 19.18 -5.06 -0.65
N ASP A 214 19.96 -5.93 0.01
CA ASP A 214 20.82 -5.55 1.14
C ASP A 214 22.23 -5.08 0.73
N GLU A 215 22.97 -4.48 1.67
CA GLU A 215 24.20 -3.76 1.35
C GLU A 215 25.47 -4.62 1.31
N ASP A 216 25.39 -5.90 1.69
CA ASP A 216 26.56 -6.79 1.74
C ASP A 216 26.72 -7.66 0.47
N ASP A 217 27.58 -8.68 0.52
CA ASP A 217 27.87 -9.60 -0.61
C ASP A 217 27.82 -11.08 -0.09
N GLU A 218 27.20 -11.36 1.07
CA GLU A 218 27.14 -12.68 1.71
C GLU A 218 25.82 -13.40 1.38
N PRO A 219 25.79 -14.31 0.38
CA PRO A 219 24.54 -14.89 -0.09
C PRO A 219 23.84 -15.75 0.97
N ARG A 220 22.52 -15.61 1.06
CA ARG A 220 21.65 -16.46 1.91
C ARG A 220 21.65 -17.92 1.44
N GLU A 221 21.06 -18.82 2.24
CA GLU A 221 21.11 -20.29 2.00
C GLU A 221 20.72 -20.70 0.57
N TYR A 222 19.69 -20.06 0.01
CA TYR A 222 19.24 -20.29 -1.37
C TYR A 222 19.39 -19.07 -2.30
N GLY A 223 20.01 -18.01 -1.82
CA GLY A 223 20.07 -16.71 -2.46
C GLY A 223 21.02 -16.62 -3.67
N ALA A 224 21.32 -15.38 -4.07
CA ALA A 224 22.13 -15.09 -5.24
C ALA A 224 22.73 -13.68 -5.17
N GLU A 225 24.05 -13.62 -5.22
CA GLU A 225 24.85 -12.40 -5.07
C GLU A 225 25.65 -12.04 -6.33
N ILE A 226 26.56 -11.06 -6.22
CA ILE A 226 27.49 -10.65 -7.29
C ILE A 226 28.20 -11.82 -8.00
N ASP A 227 28.55 -12.90 -7.28
CA ASP A 227 29.15 -14.12 -7.85
C ASP A 227 28.21 -14.86 -8.85
N TYR A 228 26.89 -14.72 -8.68
CA TYR A 228 25.88 -15.24 -9.60
C TYR A 228 25.65 -14.26 -10.77
N TYR A 229 25.30 -13.00 -10.48
CA TYR A 229 24.89 -12.04 -11.51
C TYR A 229 26.03 -11.65 -12.47
N SER A 230 27.28 -11.63 -12.00
CA SER A 230 28.45 -11.38 -12.85
C SER A 230 28.78 -12.54 -13.82
N GLY A 231 28.16 -13.71 -13.63
CA GLY A 231 28.26 -14.87 -14.52
C GLY A 231 27.26 -14.89 -15.68
N LEU A 232 26.30 -13.96 -15.70
CA LEU A 232 25.24 -13.88 -16.72
C LEU A 232 25.73 -13.19 -18.03
N ASP A 233 24.91 -13.24 -19.09
CA ASP A 233 25.17 -12.56 -20.36
C ASP A 233 23.94 -11.71 -20.78
N PRO A 234 24.03 -10.37 -20.73
CA PRO A 234 25.17 -9.57 -20.27
C PRO A 234 25.36 -9.69 -18.74
N PRO A 235 26.61 -9.58 -18.23
CA PRO A 235 26.87 -9.59 -16.80
C PRO A 235 26.48 -8.24 -16.17
N TYR A 236 25.93 -8.30 -14.96
CA TYR A 236 25.60 -7.13 -14.13
C TYR A 236 25.92 -7.41 -12.66
N ALA A 237 25.79 -6.39 -11.82
CA ALA A 237 25.87 -6.51 -10.36
C ALA A 237 24.45 -6.44 -9.76
N PRO A 238 24.21 -7.02 -8.58
CA PRO A 238 22.99 -6.77 -7.82
C PRO A 238 22.85 -5.27 -7.46
N LYS A 239 21.67 -4.86 -7.01
CA LYS A 239 21.36 -3.45 -6.72
C LYS A 239 22.01 -2.98 -5.42
N ASN A 240 22.07 -3.87 -4.45
CA ASN A 240 22.60 -3.70 -3.08
C ASN A 240 22.08 -2.40 -2.46
N GLY A 241 20.75 -2.28 -2.45
CA GLY A 241 20.03 -1.08 -2.04
C GLY A 241 18.59 -1.04 -2.58
N PRO A 242 17.86 0.05 -2.31
CA PRO A 242 16.43 0.14 -2.63
C PRO A 242 16.15 0.11 -4.13
N LEU A 243 15.06 -0.56 -4.50
CA LEU A 243 14.53 -0.60 -5.86
C LEU A 243 13.89 0.75 -6.21
N GLU A 244 14.01 1.15 -7.47
CA GLU A 244 13.36 2.34 -8.04
C GLU A 244 12.06 1.96 -8.75
N THR A 245 11.95 0.71 -9.25
CA THR A 245 10.78 0.16 -9.93
C THR A 245 10.55 -1.30 -9.56
N VAL A 246 9.29 -1.74 -9.49
CA VAL A 246 8.93 -3.15 -9.25
C VAL A 246 9.43 -4.05 -10.40
N GLU A 247 9.53 -3.49 -11.61
CA GLU A 247 10.15 -4.12 -12.79
C GLU A 247 11.61 -4.56 -12.58
N GLU A 248 12.38 -3.98 -11.65
CA GLU A 248 13.75 -4.43 -11.35
C GLU A 248 13.80 -5.85 -10.79
N LEU A 249 12.70 -6.37 -10.24
CA LEU A 249 12.61 -7.78 -9.84
C LEU A 249 12.84 -8.75 -11.01
N LEU A 250 12.65 -8.34 -12.27
CA LEU A 250 12.98 -9.17 -13.44
C LEU A 250 14.49 -9.42 -13.63
N LEU A 251 15.34 -8.73 -12.87
CA LEU A 251 16.78 -8.99 -12.77
C LEU A 251 17.13 -9.95 -11.63
N VAL A 252 16.18 -10.23 -10.73
CA VAL A 252 16.39 -11.18 -9.63
C VAL A 252 16.30 -12.61 -10.15
N ARG A 253 17.18 -13.48 -9.64
CA ARG A 253 17.18 -14.91 -9.99
C ARG A 253 15.80 -15.54 -9.77
N GLY A 254 15.28 -16.18 -10.82
CA GLY A 254 14.05 -16.98 -10.76
C GLY A 254 12.73 -16.22 -10.96
N VAL A 255 12.76 -14.88 -10.98
CA VAL A 255 11.56 -14.08 -11.28
C VAL A 255 11.33 -14.05 -12.79
N THR A 256 10.11 -14.38 -13.24
CA THR A 256 9.71 -14.29 -14.65
C THR A 256 8.63 -13.22 -14.86
N PRO A 257 8.49 -12.65 -16.07
CA PRO A 257 7.44 -11.66 -16.37
C PRO A 257 6.03 -12.16 -16.06
N GLN A 258 5.79 -13.48 -16.22
CA GLN A 258 4.53 -14.14 -15.93
C GLN A 258 4.26 -14.23 -14.42
N LEU A 259 5.27 -14.54 -13.61
CA LEU A 259 5.13 -14.52 -12.14
C LEU A 259 4.91 -13.09 -11.62
N LEU A 260 5.59 -12.11 -12.21
CA LEU A 260 5.53 -10.72 -11.75
C LEU A 260 4.23 -10.00 -12.15
N PHE A 261 3.80 -10.09 -13.42
CA PHE A 261 2.61 -9.35 -13.93
C PHE A 261 1.36 -10.22 -14.09
N GLY A 262 1.48 -11.53 -13.96
CA GLY A 262 0.36 -12.45 -14.14
C GLY A 262 -0.12 -12.53 -15.58
N ARG A 263 -1.44 -12.54 -15.74
CA ARG A 263 -2.16 -12.76 -17.00
C ARG A 263 -2.74 -11.47 -17.57
N ASP A 264 -2.96 -10.45 -16.74
CA ASP A 264 -3.42 -9.10 -17.13
C ASP A 264 -2.30 -8.34 -17.86
N GLU A 265 -1.93 -8.79 -19.07
CA GLU A 265 -0.88 -8.18 -19.90
C GLU A 265 -1.18 -6.70 -20.17
N ASN A 266 -2.45 -6.37 -20.36
CA ASN A 266 -2.88 -5.00 -20.67
C ASN A 266 -3.08 -4.12 -19.42
N ARG A 267 -2.95 -4.69 -18.21
CA ARG A 267 -3.06 -4.05 -16.90
C ARG A 267 -4.39 -3.29 -16.70
N ASN A 268 -5.54 -3.83 -17.12
CA ASN A 268 -6.86 -3.18 -16.94
C ASN A 268 -7.69 -3.78 -15.78
N GLY A 269 -7.21 -4.81 -15.09
CA GLY A 269 -7.98 -5.50 -14.06
C GLY A 269 -9.16 -6.32 -14.59
N VAL A 270 -9.14 -6.72 -15.87
CA VAL A 270 -10.15 -7.58 -16.48
C VAL A 270 -9.48 -8.56 -17.44
N ILE A 271 -9.42 -9.84 -17.07
CA ILE A 271 -8.80 -10.88 -17.90
C ILE A 271 -9.66 -11.18 -19.14
N ASP A 272 -9.19 -10.74 -20.30
CA ASP A 272 -9.84 -11.00 -21.58
C ASP A 272 -9.69 -12.49 -22.00
N PRO A 273 -10.58 -13.03 -22.84
CA PRO A 273 -10.48 -14.42 -23.32
C PRO A 273 -9.15 -14.75 -24.04
N GLN A 274 -8.44 -13.72 -24.54
CA GLN A 274 -7.11 -13.86 -25.14
C GLN A 274 -6.01 -14.05 -24.07
N GLU A 275 -6.14 -13.39 -22.92
CA GLU A 275 -5.22 -13.47 -21.76
C GLU A 275 -5.47 -14.75 -20.93
N GLN A 276 -6.69 -15.31 -21.00
CA GLN A 276 -6.97 -16.63 -20.42
C GLN A 276 -6.15 -17.75 -21.10
N THR A 277 -5.76 -17.60 -22.37
CA THR A 277 -4.90 -18.57 -23.06
C THR A 277 -3.43 -18.42 -22.64
N PHE A 278 -3.02 -19.24 -21.67
CA PHE A 278 -1.61 -19.41 -21.31
C PHE A 278 -0.75 -19.69 -22.55
N SER A 279 0.31 -18.91 -22.72
CA SER A 279 1.45 -19.33 -23.52
C SER A 279 2.19 -20.39 -22.71
N ALA A 280 2.00 -21.67 -23.04
CA ALA A 280 2.58 -22.77 -22.27
C ALA A 280 4.11 -22.66 -22.25
N THR A 281 4.67 -22.46 -21.06
CA THR A 281 6.11 -22.56 -20.81
C THR A 281 6.52 -24.03 -20.86
N ASP A 282 7.72 -24.31 -21.40
CA ASP A 282 8.27 -25.68 -21.44
C ASP A 282 8.78 -26.13 -20.04
N ASP A 283 8.90 -25.20 -19.08
CA ASP A 283 9.30 -25.49 -17.70
C ASP A 283 8.10 -25.85 -16.82
N ARG A 284 8.19 -27.04 -16.21
CA ARG A 284 7.15 -27.58 -15.34
C ARG A 284 7.12 -26.97 -13.95
N MET A 285 8.25 -26.47 -13.44
CA MET A 285 8.28 -25.82 -12.13
C MET A 285 7.63 -24.44 -12.21
N GLU A 286 7.99 -23.65 -13.23
CA GLU A 286 7.33 -22.38 -13.51
C GLU A 286 5.82 -22.57 -13.75
N GLN A 287 5.43 -23.61 -14.49
CA GLN A 287 4.01 -23.91 -14.71
C GLN A 287 3.25 -24.24 -13.42
N GLN A 288 3.89 -24.88 -12.43
CA GLN A 288 3.26 -25.13 -11.12
C GLN A 288 3.12 -23.85 -10.29
N MET A 289 4.14 -22.98 -10.29
CA MET A 289 4.06 -21.67 -9.63
C MET A 289 2.95 -20.81 -10.27
N LEU A 290 2.86 -20.83 -11.61
CA LEU A 290 1.86 -20.08 -12.37
C LEU A 290 0.42 -20.62 -12.26
N ASP A 291 0.22 -21.85 -11.77
CA ASP A 291 -1.09 -22.36 -11.39
C ASP A 291 -1.53 -21.84 -9.99
N GLU A 292 -0.59 -21.39 -9.15
CA GLU A 292 -0.83 -20.81 -7.82
C GLU A 292 -0.86 -19.28 -7.80
N VAL A 293 -0.12 -18.62 -8.71
CA VAL A 293 -0.02 -17.16 -8.80
C VAL A 293 -1.33 -16.52 -9.32
N PRO A 294 -1.90 -15.53 -8.60
CA PRO A 294 -3.11 -14.81 -9.02
C PRO A 294 -2.97 -14.02 -10.32
N GLU A 295 -4.10 -13.60 -10.88
CA GLU A 295 -4.20 -13.11 -12.26
C GLU A 295 -3.42 -11.82 -12.57
N ARG A 296 -3.00 -11.04 -11.55
CA ARG A 296 -2.14 -9.84 -11.67
C ARG A 296 -0.66 -10.09 -11.30
N GLY A 297 -0.28 -11.33 -11.00
CA GLY A 297 1.06 -11.69 -10.55
C GLY A 297 1.42 -11.09 -9.19
N TRP A 298 2.69 -11.18 -8.80
CA TRP A 298 3.17 -10.54 -7.57
C TRP A 298 3.05 -9.00 -7.58
N SER A 299 2.90 -8.36 -8.75
CA SER A 299 2.76 -6.90 -8.87
C SER A 299 1.48 -6.32 -8.25
N SER A 300 0.46 -7.13 -7.93
CA SER A 300 -0.69 -6.69 -7.12
C SER A 300 -0.44 -6.72 -5.61
N TYR A 301 0.59 -7.43 -5.17
CA TYR A 301 0.95 -7.67 -3.77
C TYR A 301 2.16 -6.84 -3.32
N LEU A 302 2.96 -6.34 -4.25
CA LEU A 302 4.21 -5.65 -3.98
C LEU A 302 4.12 -4.15 -4.25
N THR A 303 4.79 -3.35 -3.42
CA THR A 303 5.00 -1.91 -3.61
C THR A 303 6.41 -1.48 -3.22
N LEU A 304 6.75 -0.24 -3.55
CA LEU A 304 7.96 0.47 -3.11
C LEU A 304 7.62 1.69 -2.23
N TYR A 305 6.34 2.05 -2.11
CA TYR A 305 5.90 3.38 -1.68
C TYR A 305 4.88 3.38 -0.52
N SER A 306 4.62 2.25 0.12
CA SER A 306 3.74 2.18 1.31
C SER A 306 4.31 3.05 2.45
N MET A 307 3.51 4.03 2.88
CA MET A 307 3.79 4.97 3.96
C MET A 307 2.46 5.44 4.61
N GLU A 308 2.53 5.79 5.89
CA GLU A 308 1.48 6.49 6.64
C GLU A 308 2.02 7.77 7.29
N LYS A 309 1.14 8.73 7.56
CA LYS A 309 1.43 9.94 8.35
C LYS A 309 1.36 9.65 9.86
N ASN A 310 2.28 10.22 10.63
CA ASN A 310 2.28 10.16 12.10
C ASN A 310 1.70 11.46 12.71
N TYR A 311 0.50 11.83 12.25
CA TYR A 311 -0.24 13.03 12.64
C TYR A 311 -1.67 12.65 13.07
N GLY A 312 -2.30 13.49 13.91
CA GLY A 312 -3.74 13.40 14.17
C GLY A 312 -4.56 13.74 12.92
N ASP A 313 -5.86 13.47 12.94
CA ASP A 313 -6.76 13.71 11.80
C ASP A 313 -6.92 15.22 11.48
N ASP A 314 -6.71 16.08 12.48
CA ASP A 314 -6.65 17.54 12.34
C ASP A 314 -5.30 18.06 11.79
N GLY A 315 -4.34 17.18 11.56
CA GLY A 315 -2.98 17.50 11.10
C GLY A 315 -2.01 17.94 12.19
N THR A 316 -2.35 17.78 13.48
CA THR A 316 -1.41 18.05 14.58
C THR A 316 -0.37 16.94 14.76
N GLU A 317 0.82 17.31 15.24
CA GLU A 317 1.90 16.35 15.56
C GLU A 317 1.52 15.52 16.79
N LYS A 318 1.54 14.19 16.67
CA LYS A 318 1.28 13.30 17.81
C LYS A 318 2.34 13.46 18.89
N ILE A 319 1.94 13.39 20.16
CA ILE A 319 2.85 13.55 21.29
C ILE A 319 3.72 12.28 21.42
N PHE A 320 5.02 12.45 21.20
CA PHE A 320 6.01 11.41 21.37
C PHE A 320 6.18 11.05 22.87
N ILE A 321 5.72 9.86 23.27
CA ILE A 321 5.67 9.47 24.69
C ILE A 321 7.01 9.04 25.28
N ASN A 322 8.02 8.79 24.43
CA ASN A 322 9.37 8.39 24.82
C ASN A 322 10.37 9.58 24.89
N ASP A 323 9.88 10.82 24.97
CA ASP A 323 10.69 12.04 25.03
C ASP A 323 11.69 12.04 26.21
N GLU A 324 12.90 12.56 25.97
CA GLU A 324 13.94 12.70 27.00
C GLU A 324 13.56 13.77 28.04
N ASP A 325 12.87 14.85 27.62
CA ASP A 325 12.39 15.89 28.53
C ASP A 325 11.00 15.53 29.08
N VAL A 326 11.01 14.81 30.21
CA VAL A 326 9.79 14.36 30.89
C VAL A 326 8.98 15.53 31.48
N GLU A 327 9.61 16.67 31.80
CA GLU A 327 8.89 17.86 32.29
C GLU A 327 8.12 18.54 31.14
N ALA A 328 8.75 18.70 29.98
CA ALA A 328 8.10 19.20 28.76
C ALA A 328 7.06 18.23 28.18
N LEU A 329 7.29 16.92 28.30
CA LEU A 329 6.28 15.89 27.98
C LEU A 329 5.04 16.04 28.87
N TYR A 330 5.22 16.13 30.19
CA TYR A 330 4.10 16.29 31.13
C TYR A 330 3.27 17.54 30.84
N GLY A 331 3.93 18.67 30.52
CA GLY A 331 3.26 19.91 30.11
C GLY A 331 2.35 19.71 28.89
N ARG A 332 2.86 19.11 27.80
CA ARG A 332 2.07 18.81 26.59
C ARG A 332 0.93 17.84 26.85
N LEU A 333 1.18 16.77 27.62
CA LEU A 333 0.13 15.80 27.96
C LEU A 333 -1.03 16.47 28.73
N GLN A 334 -0.75 17.40 29.65
CA GLN A 334 -1.78 18.12 30.40
C GLN A 334 -2.62 19.11 29.56
N GLU A 335 -2.15 19.54 28.39
CA GLU A 335 -2.91 20.44 27.51
C GLU A 335 -4.03 19.71 26.75
N VAL A 336 -3.85 18.40 26.49
CA VAL A 336 -4.74 17.60 25.64
C VAL A 336 -5.46 16.49 26.40
N LEU A 337 -4.77 15.80 27.32
CA LEU A 337 -5.29 14.62 28.02
C LEU A 337 -5.79 14.92 29.45
N PRO A 338 -6.70 14.09 29.99
CA PRO A 338 -7.07 14.12 31.40
C PRO A 338 -5.85 13.99 32.33
N GLN A 339 -5.86 14.72 33.45
CA GLN A 339 -4.75 14.70 34.41
C GLN A 339 -4.37 13.29 34.87
N GLU A 340 -5.34 12.39 35.10
CA GLU A 340 -5.08 11.02 35.54
C GLU A 340 -4.29 10.19 34.50
N TRP A 341 -4.45 10.49 33.21
CA TRP A 341 -3.72 9.84 32.11
C TRP A 341 -2.29 10.39 32.04
N SER A 342 -2.15 11.72 32.08
CA SER A 342 -0.86 12.42 32.08
C SER A 342 0.01 12.02 33.27
N ASP A 343 -0.56 11.92 34.47
CA ASP A 343 0.11 11.43 35.67
C ASP A 343 0.60 9.98 35.49
N PHE A 344 -0.21 9.09 34.89
CA PHE A 344 0.18 7.68 34.73
C PHE A 344 1.29 7.48 33.68
N ILE A 345 1.20 8.13 32.52
CA ILE A 345 2.22 8.04 31.45
C ILE A 345 3.58 8.52 31.98
N VAL A 346 3.61 9.62 32.72
CA VAL A 346 4.82 10.14 33.36
C VAL A 346 5.31 9.23 34.49
N ALA A 347 4.42 8.67 35.32
CA ALA A 347 4.82 7.70 36.33
C ALA A 347 5.52 6.49 35.70
N TYR A 348 5.00 5.97 34.59
CA TYR A 348 5.59 4.86 33.85
C TYR A 348 6.98 5.22 33.29
N ARG A 349 7.15 6.39 32.66
CA ARG A 349 8.46 6.87 32.18
C ARG A 349 9.48 7.02 33.32
N MET A 350 9.07 7.57 34.45
CA MET A 350 9.96 7.82 35.59
C MET A 350 10.39 6.54 36.32
N TYR A 351 9.46 5.63 36.59
CA TYR A 351 9.70 4.48 37.50
C TYR A 351 9.70 3.10 36.81
N GLY A 352 9.23 3.00 35.57
CA GLY A 352 9.08 1.75 34.82
C GLY A 352 7.90 0.87 35.28
N PRO A 353 7.61 -0.21 34.53
CA PRO A 353 6.60 -1.19 34.90
C PRO A 353 7.04 -1.97 36.15
N SER A 354 6.13 -2.12 37.13
CA SER A 354 6.41 -2.86 38.35
C SER A 354 5.98 -4.33 38.24
N SER A 355 6.95 -5.23 38.16
CA SER A 355 6.72 -6.69 38.04
C SER A 355 6.30 -7.37 39.35
N SER A 356 5.89 -6.60 40.37
CA SER A 356 5.81 -7.10 41.74
C SER A 356 4.41 -7.00 42.38
N SER A 357 3.67 -8.10 42.26
CA SER A 357 2.67 -8.53 43.25
C SER A 357 3.35 -8.95 44.58
N ALA A 358 4.26 -8.10 45.07
CA ALA A 358 4.91 -8.29 46.35
C ALA A 358 3.89 -8.01 47.45
N ASN A 359 3.74 -8.95 48.39
CA ASN A 359 2.88 -8.84 49.56
C ASN A 359 3.42 -7.80 50.58
N ALA A 360 3.53 -6.53 50.17
CA ALA A 360 3.87 -5.42 51.02
C ALA A 360 2.64 -5.00 51.83
N THR A 361 2.66 -5.30 53.14
CA THR A 361 1.57 -5.04 54.10
C THR A 361 1.26 -3.54 54.32
N ASN A 362 1.85 -2.65 53.53
CA ASN A 362 1.70 -1.18 53.57
C ASN A 362 1.69 -0.57 52.15
N GLN A 363 1.02 -1.21 51.18
CA GLN A 363 0.74 -0.58 49.89
C GLN A 363 -0.43 0.42 50.01
N ARG A 364 -0.31 1.54 49.30
CA ARG A 364 -1.39 2.51 49.09
C ARG A 364 -1.60 2.70 47.60
N THR A 365 -2.80 2.39 47.10
CA THR A 365 -3.18 2.73 45.72
C THR A 365 -3.45 4.22 45.62
N VAL A 366 -2.90 4.87 44.59
CA VAL A 366 -2.98 6.32 44.37
C VAL A 366 -3.17 6.58 42.87
N THR A 367 -4.00 7.56 42.51
CA THR A 367 -4.31 7.94 41.11
C THR A 367 -3.60 9.21 40.63
N THR A 368 -3.00 9.98 41.53
CA THR A 368 -2.23 11.21 41.21
C THR A 368 -0.95 11.28 42.03
N ALA A 369 0.16 11.66 41.42
CA ALA A 369 1.47 11.67 42.08
C ALA A 369 2.21 13.00 41.90
N GLN A 370 3.07 13.33 42.86
CA GLN A 370 3.97 14.47 42.74
C GLN A 370 5.34 13.96 42.30
N PHE A 371 5.70 14.26 41.06
CA PHE A 371 6.94 13.83 40.43
C PHE A 371 8.13 14.73 40.80
N ASP A 372 9.32 14.14 40.75
CA ASP A 372 10.60 14.80 40.91
C ASP A 372 11.37 14.63 39.60
N PHE A 373 11.21 15.59 38.68
CA PHE A 373 11.81 15.59 37.35
C PHE A 373 13.34 15.74 37.34
N SER A 374 14.00 15.74 38.50
CA SER A 374 15.47 15.73 38.60
C SER A 374 16.10 14.33 38.52
N GLN A 375 15.28 13.28 38.38
CA GLN A 375 15.71 11.88 38.27
C GLN A 375 15.63 11.40 36.81
N ASP A 376 16.62 10.62 36.37
CA ASP A 376 16.66 10.07 35.02
C ASP A 376 15.51 9.05 34.82
N PRO A 377 14.75 9.10 33.71
CA PRO A 377 13.63 8.18 33.45
C PRO A 377 14.12 6.73 33.31
N GLN A 378 13.42 5.80 33.97
CA GLN A 378 13.78 4.38 34.03
C GLN A 378 12.96 3.48 33.08
N GLY A 379 11.79 3.95 32.60
CA GLY A 379 10.89 3.16 31.77
C GLY A 379 10.79 3.71 30.35
N THR A 380 10.83 2.83 29.34
CA THR A 380 10.57 3.14 27.92
C THR A 380 9.36 2.33 27.43
N PHE A 381 8.54 2.91 26.57
CA PHE A 381 7.45 2.19 25.89
C PHE A 381 7.99 1.53 24.62
N ALA A 382 7.69 0.25 24.40
CA ALA A 382 7.87 -0.38 23.10
C ALA A 382 6.64 -0.15 22.22
N SER A 383 5.44 -0.16 22.82
CA SER A 383 4.18 0.21 22.17
C SER A 383 3.28 1.01 23.13
N ALA A 384 2.33 1.77 22.55
CA ALA A 384 1.17 2.31 23.24
C ALA A 384 0.47 1.27 24.15
N LEU A 385 0.44 0.00 23.69
CA LEU A 385 -0.21 -1.13 24.34
C LEU A 385 0.47 -1.57 25.64
N ASP A 386 1.66 -1.05 25.98
CA ASP A 386 2.37 -1.34 27.24
C ASP A 386 1.76 -0.65 28.47
N LEU A 387 0.82 0.27 28.26
CA LEU A 387 0.07 0.94 29.32
C LEU A 387 -1.15 0.12 29.81
N ILE A 388 -1.60 -0.87 29.02
CA ILE A 388 -2.83 -1.63 29.31
C ILE A 388 -2.61 -2.52 30.54
N ASP A 389 -3.46 -2.34 31.55
CA ASP A 389 -3.44 -3.05 32.84
C ASP A 389 -2.10 -2.98 33.60
N ALA A 390 -1.21 -2.04 33.23
CA ALA A 390 0.09 -1.85 33.85
C ALA A 390 -0.01 -1.28 35.28
N GLU A 391 0.98 -1.63 36.12
CA GLU A 391 1.12 -1.08 37.48
C GLU A 391 2.52 -0.48 37.66
N VAL A 392 2.58 0.70 38.28
CA VAL A 392 3.82 1.44 38.55
C VAL A 392 4.01 1.60 40.06
N SER A 393 5.19 1.21 40.57
CA SER A 393 5.54 1.31 41.99
C SER A 393 6.38 2.55 42.29
N ILE A 394 5.75 3.57 42.86
CA ILE A 394 6.38 4.84 43.23
C ILE A 394 6.99 4.71 44.63
N SER A 395 8.32 4.66 44.71
CA SER A 395 9.07 4.65 45.98
C SER A 395 9.43 6.09 46.41
N GLN A 396 8.47 6.79 47.02
CA GLN A 396 8.72 8.16 47.46
C GLN A 396 9.76 8.19 48.59
N GLY A 397 10.87 8.88 48.36
CA GLY A 397 11.98 9.00 49.31
C GLY A 397 11.50 9.55 50.66
N GLY A 398 11.65 8.76 51.72
CA GLY A 398 11.14 9.09 53.05
C GLY A 398 11.69 10.43 53.55
N ASN A 399 10.77 11.35 53.86
CA ASN A 399 11.10 12.69 54.35
C ASN A 399 11.98 12.57 55.61
N GLN A 400 13.22 13.10 55.56
CA GLN A 400 14.26 12.83 56.58
C GLN A 400 13.91 13.30 58.00
N ASN A 401 12.84 14.09 58.17
CA ASN A 401 12.29 14.47 59.47
C ASN A 401 10.88 13.90 59.71
N GLY A 402 10.80 12.61 60.07
CA GLY A 402 9.66 12.12 60.85
C GLY A 402 9.15 10.72 60.52
N GLY A 403 9.81 9.67 61.04
CA GLY A 403 9.20 8.45 61.59
C GLY A 403 8.29 7.56 60.73
N GLY A 404 7.97 7.92 59.49
CA GLY A 404 7.19 7.10 58.57
C GLY A 404 8.08 6.09 57.86
N ASN A 405 7.76 4.80 57.97
CA ASN A 405 8.26 3.81 57.02
C ASN A 405 7.91 4.29 55.60
N GLY A 406 8.87 4.27 54.68
CA GLY A 406 8.60 4.61 53.28
C GLY A 406 7.46 3.75 52.73
N GLN A 407 6.32 4.37 52.44
CA GLN A 407 5.18 3.67 51.86
C GLN A 407 5.36 3.63 50.35
N THR A 408 5.50 2.42 49.81
CA THR A 408 5.40 2.20 48.36
C THR A 408 3.97 2.53 47.93
N GLN A 409 3.84 3.55 47.09
CA GLN A 409 2.57 3.88 46.45
C GLN A 409 2.51 3.08 45.15
N ILE A 410 1.36 2.47 44.87
CA ILE A 410 1.12 1.80 43.58
C ILE A 410 0.12 2.64 42.81
N MET A 411 0.51 3.03 41.60
CA MET A 411 -0.39 3.62 40.62
C MET A 411 -0.80 2.49 39.65
N LYS A 412 -2.10 2.24 39.55
CA LYS A 412 -2.67 1.34 38.54
C LYS A 412 -2.98 2.15 37.29
N SER A 413 -2.83 1.55 36.13
CA SER A 413 -3.24 2.16 34.88
C SER A 413 -4.73 2.55 34.90
N PRO A 414 -5.10 3.75 34.41
CA PRO A 414 -6.49 4.08 34.10
C PRO A 414 -6.97 3.35 32.83
N PHE A 415 -6.03 2.80 32.04
CA PHE A 415 -6.25 2.08 30.79
C PHE A 415 -6.37 0.58 31.09
N THR A 416 -7.58 0.03 31.05
CA THR A 416 -7.84 -1.40 31.25
C THR A 416 -8.33 -2.04 29.97
N ALA A 417 -8.07 -3.33 29.76
CA ALA A 417 -8.58 -4.05 28.59
C ALA A 417 -10.12 -4.01 28.48
N PHE A 418 -10.84 -3.88 29.61
CA PHE A 418 -12.31 -3.89 29.65
C PHE A 418 -12.96 -2.61 29.08
N ASN A 419 -12.30 -1.45 29.19
CA ASN A 419 -12.82 -0.17 28.69
C ASN A 419 -12.05 0.35 27.47
N ALA A 420 -11.25 -0.50 26.81
CA ALA A 420 -10.41 -0.13 25.67
C ALA A 420 -11.14 0.67 24.60
N ALA A 421 -12.34 0.23 24.21
CA ALA A 421 -13.16 0.89 23.20
C ALA A 421 -13.49 2.37 23.50
N ASP A 422 -13.50 2.78 24.78
CA ASP A 422 -13.85 4.14 25.20
C ASP A 422 -12.68 5.14 25.11
N TRP A 423 -11.41 4.66 25.09
CA TRP A 423 -10.22 5.52 25.16
C TRP A 423 -9.16 5.23 24.08
N MET A 424 -9.23 4.08 23.39
CA MET A 424 -8.26 3.69 22.36
C MET A 424 -8.23 4.67 21.17
N PRO A 425 -9.36 5.22 20.66
CA PRO A 425 -9.33 6.24 19.60
C PRO A 425 -8.52 7.47 19.99
N ASP A 426 -8.87 8.14 21.10
CA ASP A 426 -8.17 9.30 21.63
C ASP A 426 -6.66 9.03 21.81
N PHE A 427 -6.31 7.82 22.27
CA PHE A 427 -4.92 7.43 22.46
C PHE A 427 -4.17 7.31 21.12
N MET A 428 -4.77 6.63 20.13
CA MET A 428 -4.17 6.42 18.81
C MET A 428 -4.13 7.71 17.98
N GLU A 429 -5.08 8.63 18.19
CA GLU A 429 -5.10 9.94 17.54
C GLU A 429 -3.97 10.84 18.05
N LEU A 430 -3.76 10.86 19.38
CA LEU A 430 -2.94 11.88 20.04
C LEU A 430 -1.50 11.46 20.38
N LEU A 431 -1.22 10.17 20.53
CA LEU A 431 0.05 9.68 21.08
C LEU A 431 0.82 8.80 20.09
N THR A 432 2.15 8.84 20.17
CA THR A 432 3.02 8.03 19.31
C THR A 432 4.30 7.57 20.02
N VAL A 433 4.79 6.38 19.64
CA VAL A 433 6.10 5.84 20.06
C VAL A 433 7.19 6.10 19.02
N ASN A 434 6.84 6.64 17.84
CA ASN A 434 7.79 6.99 16.78
C ASN A 434 7.89 8.52 16.68
N GLN A 435 9.10 9.07 16.60
CA GLN A 435 9.32 10.51 16.41
C GLN A 435 9.29 10.93 14.93
N SER A 436 9.39 9.97 13.99
CA SER A 436 9.31 10.26 12.56
C SER A 436 7.91 10.74 12.17
N PRO A 437 7.76 11.81 11.36
CA PRO A 437 6.46 12.27 10.88
C PRO A 437 5.82 11.33 9.86
N ILE A 438 6.59 10.38 9.31
CA ILE A 438 6.16 9.39 8.31
C ILE A 438 6.67 8.02 8.75
N ILE A 439 5.84 6.99 8.64
CA ILE A 439 6.19 5.60 8.99
C ILE A 439 6.05 4.75 7.71
N PRO A 440 7.16 4.23 7.13
CA PRO A 440 7.11 3.42 5.92
C PRO A 440 6.89 1.94 6.23
N GLY A 441 6.19 1.24 5.32
CA GLY A 441 6.16 -0.23 5.27
C GLY A 441 5.17 -0.96 6.18
N ARG A 442 4.33 -0.26 6.96
CA ARG A 442 3.21 -0.89 7.68
C ARG A 442 2.09 -1.30 6.71
N ILE A 443 1.45 -2.43 7.02
CA ILE A 443 0.48 -3.11 6.17
C ILE A 443 -0.96 -2.77 6.59
N ASN A 444 -1.76 -2.23 5.68
CA ASN A 444 -3.15 -1.84 5.93
C ASN A 444 -4.09 -3.05 5.96
N ILE A 445 -4.51 -3.43 7.17
CA ILE A 445 -5.40 -4.58 7.39
C ILE A 445 -6.82 -4.40 6.82
N ASN A 446 -7.26 -3.16 6.62
CA ASN A 446 -8.59 -2.86 6.08
C ASN A 446 -8.69 -3.13 4.57
N GLN A 447 -7.56 -3.09 3.84
CA GLN A 447 -7.53 -3.29 2.38
C GLN A 447 -6.57 -4.41 1.89
N ALA A 448 -5.66 -4.91 2.71
CA ALA A 448 -4.69 -5.94 2.31
C ALA A 448 -5.35 -7.24 1.82
N PRO A 449 -4.87 -7.88 0.74
CA PRO A 449 -5.27 -9.23 0.34
C PRO A 449 -5.06 -10.28 1.44
N ARG A 450 -5.80 -11.41 1.35
CA ARG A 450 -5.69 -12.52 2.31
C ARG A 450 -4.26 -13.05 2.44
N GLU A 451 -3.56 -13.19 1.32
CA GLU A 451 -2.20 -13.75 1.25
C GLU A 451 -1.23 -12.93 2.10
N ILE A 452 -1.31 -11.59 1.99
CA ILE A 452 -0.48 -10.67 2.77
C ILE A 452 -0.83 -10.74 4.26
N LEU A 453 -2.11 -10.81 4.62
CA LEU A 453 -2.52 -10.91 6.03
C LEU A 453 -1.99 -12.18 6.68
N VAL A 454 -2.05 -13.33 5.99
CA VAL A 454 -1.51 -14.61 6.49
C VAL A 454 0.03 -14.62 6.52
N ALA A 455 0.69 -13.82 5.67
CA ALA A 455 2.14 -13.69 5.66
C ALA A 455 2.71 -12.99 6.91
N ILE A 456 1.90 -12.21 7.65
CA ILE A 456 2.37 -11.40 8.78
C ILE A 456 2.76 -12.31 9.96
N PRO A 457 4.00 -12.22 10.49
CA PRO A 457 4.42 -12.95 11.67
C PRO A 457 3.47 -12.72 12.86
N GLY A 458 2.98 -13.81 13.46
CA GLY A 458 2.03 -13.77 14.57
C GLY A 458 0.55 -13.66 14.16
N MET A 459 0.23 -13.47 12.88
CA MET A 459 -1.15 -13.57 12.39
C MET A 459 -1.51 -15.04 12.14
N THR A 460 -2.64 -15.50 12.69
CA THR A 460 -3.17 -16.84 12.37
C THR A 460 -4.09 -16.77 11.15
N GLU A 461 -4.22 -17.86 10.38
CA GLU A 461 -5.20 -17.93 9.29
C GLU A 461 -6.63 -17.67 9.77
N GLU A 462 -6.94 -18.07 11.00
CA GLU A 462 -8.24 -17.91 11.64
C GLU A 462 -8.51 -16.42 11.94
N ALA A 463 -7.53 -15.69 12.48
CA ALA A 463 -7.60 -14.25 12.67
C ALA A 463 -7.66 -13.50 11.33
N ALA A 464 -6.83 -13.85 10.36
CA ALA A 464 -6.84 -13.24 9.03
C ALA A 464 -8.20 -13.38 8.33
N ASN A 465 -8.79 -14.58 8.34
CA ASN A 465 -10.13 -14.83 7.80
C ASN A 465 -11.22 -14.04 8.55
N ALA A 466 -11.12 -13.91 9.88
CA ALA A 466 -12.07 -13.15 10.69
C ALA A 466 -11.95 -11.63 10.46
N ILE A 467 -10.73 -11.11 10.31
CA ILE A 467 -10.48 -9.72 9.90
C ILE A 467 -11.13 -9.44 8.55
N ILE A 468 -10.95 -10.33 7.58
CA ILE A 468 -11.54 -10.25 6.24
C ILE A 468 -13.08 -10.25 6.28
N GLU A 469 -13.70 -11.14 7.06
CA GLU A 469 -15.16 -11.21 7.18
C GLU A 469 -15.73 -9.97 7.90
N ALA A 470 -14.98 -9.41 8.85
CA ALA A 470 -15.42 -8.30 9.66
C ALA A 470 -15.18 -6.93 9.00
N ARG A 471 -14.06 -6.71 8.29
CA ARG A 471 -13.54 -5.37 7.91
C ARG A 471 -14.43 -4.58 6.94
N LEU A 472 -14.21 -3.27 6.93
CA LEU A 472 -14.72 -2.34 5.92
C LEU A 472 -13.51 -1.68 5.21
N PRO A 473 -13.49 -1.53 3.88
CA PRO A 473 -12.33 -0.98 3.16
C PRO A 473 -11.95 0.45 3.58
N ASN A 474 -12.93 1.23 4.04
CA ASN A 474 -12.75 2.51 4.72
C ASN A 474 -13.49 2.44 6.07
N ALA A 475 -13.01 3.17 7.07
CA ALA A 475 -13.79 3.45 8.27
C ALA A 475 -15.04 4.28 7.90
N ASP A 476 -16.15 4.00 8.57
CA ASP A 476 -17.42 4.73 8.44
C ASP A 476 -17.58 5.68 9.64
N GLU A 477 -18.33 6.78 9.49
CA GLU A 477 -18.61 7.72 10.59
C GLU A 477 -19.26 7.01 11.79
N ASP A 478 -20.05 5.95 11.51
CA ASP A 478 -20.72 5.12 12.51
C ASP A 478 -19.76 4.24 13.35
N ASN A 479 -18.48 4.05 12.97
CA ASN A 479 -17.52 3.23 13.72
C ASN A 479 -16.06 3.74 13.66
N PRO A 480 -15.71 4.79 14.43
CA PRO A 480 -14.38 5.40 14.43
C PRO A 480 -13.27 4.48 14.95
N LEU A 481 -13.59 3.41 15.70
CA LEU A 481 -12.59 2.42 16.14
C LEU A 481 -11.82 1.80 14.97
N ARG A 482 -12.46 1.69 13.80
CA ARG A 482 -11.91 1.02 12.62
C ARG A 482 -10.97 1.89 11.76
N ALA A 483 -10.83 3.16 12.12
CA ALA A 483 -9.73 4.00 11.62
C ALA A 483 -8.37 3.60 12.19
N TYR A 484 -8.34 2.79 13.26
CA TYR A 484 -7.13 2.41 13.99
C TYR A 484 -6.93 0.89 14.02
N GLU A 485 -5.69 0.43 13.83
CA GLU A 485 -5.31 -0.98 13.73
C GLU A 485 -5.69 -1.81 14.97
N THR A 486 -5.88 -1.16 16.11
CA THR A 486 -6.30 -1.78 17.37
C THR A 486 -7.71 -2.37 17.34
N TRP A 487 -8.53 -2.10 16.31
CA TRP A 487 -9.89 -2.63 16.22
C TRP A 487 -9.95 -4.17 16.27
N ILE A 488 -8.95 -4.86 15.72
CA ILE A 488 -8.86 -6.33 15.73
C ILE A 488 -8.71 -6.89 17.16
N TRP A 489 -8.06 -6.16 18.06
CA TRP A 489 -7.94 -6.53 19.46
C TRP A 489 -9.20 -6.15 20.25
N VAL A 490 -9.77 -4.97 20.01
CA VAL A 490 -11.00 -4.49 20.68
C VAL A 490 -12.21 -5.35 20.34
N GLU A 491 -12.33 -5.84 19.10
CA GLU A 491 -13.36 -6.79 18.68
C GLU A 491 -13.05 -8.25 19.10
N GLY A 492 -11.87 -8.51 19.69
CA GLY A 492 -11.48 -9.81 20.24
C GLY A 492 -11.04 -10.85 19.21
N LEU A 493 -10.57 -10.43 18.04
CA LEU A 493 -10.03 -11.29 16.98
C LEU A 493 -8.61 -11.78 17.31
N VAL A 494 -7.85 -10.98 18.06
CA VAL A 494 -6.49 -11.30 18.55
C VAL A 494 -6.38 -11.00 20.05
N THR A 495 -5.45 -11.68 20.73
CA THR A 495 -5.09 -11.38 22.12
C THR A 495 -4.21 -10.15 22.25
N LEU A 496 -4.04 -9.62 23.47
CA LEU A 496 -3.19 -8.46 23.71
C LEU A 496 -1.71 -8.73 23.36
N ASP A 497 -1.22 -9.94 23.63
CA ASP A 497 0.17 -10.31 23.37
C ASP A 497 0.43 -10.45 21.86
N GLU A 498 -0.50 -11.06 21.11
CA GLU A 498 -0.46 -11.11 19.64
C GLU A 498 -0.56 -9.69 19.03
N MET A 499 -1.44 -8.83 19.56
CA MET A 499 -1.56 -7.44 19.11
C MET A 499 -0.23 -6.68 19.29
N LYS A 500 0.50 -6.91 20.38
CA LYS A 500 1.82 -6.29 20.59
C LYS A 500 2.86 -6.73 19.57
N THR A 501 2.83 -7.99 19.12
CA THR A 501 3.74 -8.45 18.04
C THR A 501 3.33 -7.94 16.66
N LEU A 502 2.02 -7.76 16.42
CA LEU A 502 1.50 -7.27 15.14
C LEU A 502 1.64 -5.75 14.99
N PHE A 503 1.49 -4.97 16.07
CA PHE A 503 1.46 -3.51 16.09
C PHE A 503 2.53 -2.81 15.21
N PRO A 504 3.84 -3.15 15.27
CA PRO A 504 4.84 -2.49 14.43
C PRO A 504 4.73 -2.82 12.92
N LEU A 505 3.99 -3.87 12.55
CA LEU A 505 3.86 -4.36 11.16
C LEU A 505 2.55 -3.92 10.48
N ILE A 506 1.48 -3.67 11.25
CA ILE A 506 0.13 -3.39 10.72
C ILE A 506 -0.31 -1.94 10.94
N ASN A 507 -1.13 -1.41 10.03
CA ASN A 507 -1.91 -0.18 10.22
C ASN A 507 -3.34 -0.35 9.69
N ALA A 508 -4.15 0.71 9.76
CA ALA A 508 -5.56 0.73 9.29
C ALA A 508 -5.81 1.65 8.09
N GLY A 509 -4.76 2.31 7.58
CA GLY A 509 -4.80 3.19 6.41
C GLY A 509 -3.41 3.69 6.04
N GLY A 510 -3.12 3.79 4.74
CA GLY A 510 -1.97 4.53 4.21
C GLY A 510 -2.36 5.85 3.54
N ASP A 511 -1.40 6.78 3.48
CA ASP A 511 -1.54 8.09 2.82
C ASP A 511 -0.83 8.12 1.46
N VAL A 512 -0.49 6.95 0.89
CA VAL A 512 0.10 6.84 -0.44
C VAL A 512 -0.81 6.01 -1.33
N HIS A 513 -1.23 6.62 -2.44
CA HIS A 513 -2.33 6.11 -3.25
C HIS A 513 -1.94 5.93 -4.71
N ARG A 514 -2.40 4.83 -5.33
CA ARG A 514 -2.24 4.54 -6.76
C ARG A 514 -3.55 4.65 -7.51
N ALA A 515 -3.47 5.11 -8.75
CA ALA A 515 -4.59 5.12 -9.67
C ALA A 515 -4.16 4.87 -11.11
N GLN A 516 -5.09 4.36 -11.92
CA GLN A 516 -5.03 4.50 -13.37
C GLN A 516 -5.91 5.67 -13.80
N ILE A 517 -5.39 6.50 -14.70
CA ILE A 517 -6.06 7.72 -15.15
C ILE A 517 -6.16 7.68 -16.66
N VAL A 518 -7.38 7.65 -17.18
CA VAL A 518 -7.66 7.60 -18.62
C VAL A 518 -8.19 8.96 -19.07
N GLY A 519 -7.39 9.71 -19.82
CA GLY A 519 -7.83 10.90 -20.55
C GLY A 519 -8.30 10.54 -21.95
N TYR A 520 -9.48 10.95 -22.39
CA TYR A 520 -10.06 10.51 -23.66
C TYR A 520 -11.06 11.52 -24.25
N TYR A 521 -11.25 11.43 -25.57
CA TYR A 521 -12.32 12.11 -26.28
C TYR A 521 -13.57 11.25 -26.41
N GLU A 522 -14.76 11.85 -26.34
CA GLU A 522 -16.02 11.10 -26.49
C GLU A 522 -16.16 10.39 -27.84
N GLY A 523 -15.55 10.95 -28.90
CA GLY A 523 -15.45 10.29 -30.20
C GLY A 523 -14.56 9.04 -30.25
N GLY A 524 -13.85 8.69 -29.16
CA GLY A 524 -13.03 7.49 -29.02
C GLY A 524 -11.72 7.46 -29.84
N LEU A 525 -11.47 8.46 -30.69
CA LEU A 525 -10.35 8.51 -31.63
C LEU A 525 -8.99 8.83 -31.00
N ALA A 526 -8.96 9.35 -29.77
CA ALA A 526 -7.75 9.66 -29.04
C ALA A 526 -7.97 9.41 -27.54
N PHE A 527 -6.96 8.81 -26.91
CA PHE A 527 -6.89 8.54 -25.49
C PHE A 527 -5.42 8.59 -25.02
N SER A 528 -5.22 8.73 -23.71
CA SER A 528 -3.98 8.49 -22.98
C SER A 528 -4.35 7.77 -21.70
N ARG A 529 -3.58 6.76 -21.29
CA ARG A 529 -3.77 6.05 -20.02
C ARG A 529 -2.47 6.10 -19.23
N HIS A 530 -2.52 6.72 -18.07
CA HIS A 530 -1.38 6.85 -17.16
C HIS A 530 -1.60 6.02 -15.90
N GLU A 531 -0.52 5.58 -15.31
CA GLU A 531 -0.45 4.99 -13.97
C GLU A 531 0.31 5.98 -13.07
N ALA A 532 -0.32 6.37 -11.96
CA ALA A 532 0.17 7.38 -11.04
C ALA A 532 0.20 6.84 -9.61
N VAL A 533 1.25 7.16 -8.85
CA VAL A 533 1.32 6.97 -7.39
C VAL A 533 1.56 8.32 -6.75
N ILE A 534 0.69 8.73 -5.83
CA ILE A 534 0.67 10.04 -5.19
C ILE A 534 0.87 9.86 -3.69
N ASP A 535 1.87 10.55 -3.16
CA ASP A 535 2.22 10.66 -1.75
C ASP A 535 1.45 11.83 -1.13
N ALA A 536 0.51 11.53 -0.23
CA ALA A 536 -0.28 12.50 0.54
C ALA A 536 0.14 12.54 2.03
N THR A 537 1.30 11.97 2.38
CA THR A 537 1.85 12.04 3.77
C THR A 537 2.21 13.47 4.19
N GLN A 538 2.30 14.40 3.23
CA GLN A 538 2.64 15.81 3.43
C GLN A 538 1.44 16.71 3.08
N PRO A 539 1.30 17.89 3.72
CA PRO A 539 0.20 18.84 3.44
C PRO A 539 0.08 19.32 1.99
N GLN A 540 1.13 19.11 1.17
CA GLN A 540 1.06 19.23 -0.28
C GLN A 540 1.41 17.87 -0.88
N PRO A 541 0.42 17.14 -1.45
CA PRO A 541 0.67 15.86 -2.09
C PRO A 541 1.66 15.96 -3.25
N ARG A 542 2.33 14.84 -3.54
CA ARG A 542 3.40 14.74 -4.54
C ARG A 542 3.26 13.46 -5.36
N LEU A 543 3.23 13.61 -6.68
CA LEU A 543 3.42 12.49 -7.61
C LEU A 543 4.80 11.83 -7.42
N LEU A 544 4.83 10.58 -6.95
CA LEU A 544 6.04 9.75 -6.78
C LEU A 544 6.40 9.00 -8.07
N LEU A 545 5.41 8.33 -8.65
CA LEU A 545 5.55 7.54 -9.87
C LEU A 545 4.57 8.06 -10.91
N TRP A 546 5.06 8.24 -12.13
CA TRP A 546 4.26 8.56 -13.30
C TRP A 546 4.69 7.64 -14.46
N ARG A 547 3.71 6.99 -15.10
CA ARG A 547 3.99 6.04 -16.19
C ARG A 547 2.91 6.09 -17.28
N ASP A 548 3.33 6.30 -18.52
CA ASP A 548 2.46 6.21 -19.70
C ASP A 548 2.27 4.75 -20.14
N ILE A 549 1.10 4.19 -19.83
CA ILE A 549 0.68 2.84 -20.22
C ILE A 549 -0.28 2.84 -21.42
N SER A 550 -0.36 3.94 -22.17
CA SER A 550 -1.20 4.05 -23.38
C SER A 550 -0.82 3.05 -24.48
N HIS A 551 0.42 2.56 -24.45
CA HIS A 551 0.92 1.52 -25.37
C HIS A 551 0.25 0.15 -25.16
N LEU A 552 -0.27 -0.11 -23.95
CA LEU A 552 -1.13 -1.26 -23.62
C LEU A 552 -2.60 -1.02 -24.04
N GLY A 553 -2.89 0.07 -24.75
CA GLY A 553 -4.23 0.46 -25.13
C GLY A 553 -4.99 1.22 -24.04
N ARG A 554 -6.28 1.48 -24.29
CA ARG A 554 -7.16 2.27 -23.41
C ARG A 554 -7.62 1.51 -22.16
N GLY A 555 -7.42 0.20 -22.09
CA GLY A 555 -7.91 -0.70 -21.03
C GLY A 555 -9.41 -0.94 -21.07
N HIS A 556 -10.23 0.12 -21.19
CA HIS A 556 -11.68 0.05 -21.01
C HIS A 556 -12.51 0.56 -22.20
N PRO A 557 -13.76 0.08 -22.36
CA PRO A 557 -14.74 0.64 -23.28
C PRO A 557 -15.24 2.01 -22.77
N LEU A 558 -15.77 2.86 -23.66
CA LEU A 558 -16.10 4.25 -23.33
C LEU A 558 -17.28 4.37 -22.36
N GLU A 559 -18.17 3.38 -22.38
CA GLU A 559 -19.32 3.25 -21.50
C GLU A 559 -18.90 3.13 -20.03
N VAL A 560 -17.83 2.37 -19.79
CA VAL A 560 -17.21 2.20 -18.46
C VAL A 560 -16.50 3.49 -18.02
N LEU A 561 -15.85 4.20 -18.95
CA LEU A 561 -15.26 5.51 -18.66
C LEU A 561 -16.31 6.61 -18.35
N GLY A 562 -17.61 6.35 -18.51
CA GLY A 562 -18.67 7.29 -18.15
C GLY A 562 -19.36 7.98 -19.33
N ILE A 563 -19.10 7.54 -20.57
CA ILE A 563 -19.98 7.93 -21.68
C ILE A 563 -21.24 7.09 -21.60
N GLY A 564 -22.31 7.64 -21.00
CA GLY A 564 -23.63 7.02 -21.10
C GLY A 564 -24.01 6.82 -22.56
N LEU A 565 -24.49 5.63 -22.92
CA LEU A 565 -25.04 5.36 -24.24
C LEU A 565 -26.24 6.28 -24.50
N GLY A 566 -25.97 7.43 -25.11
CA GLY A 566 -26.97 8.27 -25.73
C GLY A 566 -27.67 7.44 -26.80
N TYR A 567 -28.82 6.86 -26.45
CA TYR A 567 -29.70 6.11 -27.36
C TYR A 567 -30.40 7.08 -28.32
N SER A 568 -29.59 7.82 -29.07
CA SER A 568 -29.99 8.50 -30.30
C SER A 568 -30.36 7.42 -31.31
N GLY A 569 -31.64 7.05 -31.28
CA GLY A 569 -32.24 6.13 -32.24
C GLY A 569 -32.24 6.74 -33.64
N ALA A 570 -31.09 6.73 -34.31
CA ALA A 570 -30.94 7.02 -35.73
C ALA A 570 -31.42 5.82 -36.56
N ALA A 571 -32.70 5.47 -36.39
CA ALA A 571 -33.42 4.69 -37.38
C ALA A 571 -33.83 5.64 -38.52
N ASN A 572 -33.00 5.72 -39.57
CA ASN A 572 -33.36 5.99 -40.96
C ASN A 572 -32.17 5.74 -41.90
#